data_AF-A0A293LBM0-F1
#
_entry.id   AF-A0A293LBM0-F1
#
_cell.length_a   1.000
_cell.length_b   1.000
_cell.length_c   1.000
_cell.angle_alpha   90.00
_cell.angle_beta   90.00
_cell.angle_gamma   90.00
#
_symmetry.space_group_name_H-M   'P 1'
#
loop_
_entity.id
_entity.type
_entity.pdbx_description
1 polymer ?
#
loop_
_entity_poly.entity_id
_entity_poly.type
_entity_poly.pdbx_seq_one_letter_code
_entity_poly.pdbx_strand_id
1 'polypeptide(L)'
;MLGEASQAAPTAVTSRMQLLVQSCLSAAVTDTGTPEEGKEHSTRKRQKRQKHPLVVTSRIRAHAFVALGKMCLQNEEFAKRMVAAVAKELERSNDLIIRNNVIIILSDLCKRYAILVDPYLPYVTSCLKDREPELRYLTLESLFQLLKQDFIKLKGSLFYRLLTALVDDSKHIQELATYGLGCQVHTRHPHIFYQKFIETMYHFNGFQQNKTMHVRNDDDPPDPFSLSGLKHFEKRSAIYKFMLEHVTDEERFKLNLSITQNILAPCADKDDTLIKTCPLLLRDALAVLCFEEIKLQSIVAQEEAAEDDVGQAILLAAKKSILSSVVKQNVLENVVPVVIALKRRLEDERSPLLRHLLLFLRDLMRDYKNEVKEILSLDKTTANEVAFDLKRLEEDNTTKGGVASMPGEQSQEVNDGEVVQHKEVRHF
;
A
#
# COMPACT_ATOMS: atom_id res chain seq x y z
N MET A 1 -22.08 -24.10 22.49
CA MET A 1 -22.53 -25.50 22.60
C MET A 1 -22.06 -26.40 21.44
N LEU A 2 -22.69 -26.44 20.25
CA LEU A 2 -22.35 -27.45 19.23
C LEU A 2 -20.87 -27.40 18.77
N GLY A 3 -20.36 -26.20 18.48
CA GLY A 3 -18.95 -26.03 18.10
C GLY A 3 -17.96 -26.45 19.20
N GLU A 4 -18.27 -26.16 20.47
CA GLU A 4 -17.40 -26.57 21.60
C GLU A 4 -17.43 -28.08 21.79
N ALA A 5 -18.62 -28.68 21.73
CA ALA A 5 -18.77 -30.13 21.79
C ALA A 5 -18.00 -30.82 20.65
N SER A 6 -17.98 -30.21 19.45
CA SER A 6 -17.20 -30.73 18.31
C SER A 6 -15.69 -30.70 18.53
N GLN A 7 -15.19 -29.75 19.33
CA GLN A 7 -13.78 -29.69 19.70
C GLN A 7 -13.44 -30.72 20.78
N ALA A 8 -14.32 -30.93 21.76
CA ALA A 8 -14.11 -31.87 22.85
C ALA A 8 -14.27 -33.35 22.42
N ALA A 9 -15.17 -33.63 21.46
CA ALA A 9 -15.41 -34.99 20.97
C ALA A 9 -15.52 -35.02 19.43
N PRO A 10 -14.40 -34.88 18.69
CA PRO A 10 -14.41 -34.83 17.22
C PRO A 10 -15.02 -36.07 16.56
N THR A 11 -14.82 -37.25 17.14
CA THR A 11 -15.34 -38.52 16.63
C THR A 11 -16.86 -38.67 16.76
N ALA A 12 -17.49 -37.89 17.65
CA ALA A 12 -18.94 -37.87 17.82
C ALA A 12 -19.65 -36.96 16.81
N VAL A 13 -18.90 -36.19 16.01
CA VAL A 13 -19.45 -35.26 15.02
C VAL A 13 -19.94 -36.03 13.80
N THR A 14 -21.26 -36.21 13.69
CA THR A 14 -21.87 -36.93 12.55
C THR A 14 -22.02 -36.06 11.30
N SER A 15 -22.12 -36.70 10.13
CA SER A 15 -22.44 -36.02 8.86
C SER A 15 -23.75 -35.24 8.91
N ARG A 16 -24.73 -35.69 9.72
CA ARG A 16 -26.00 -34.98 9.91
C ARG A 16 -25.81 -33.64 10.64
N MET A 17 -24.90 -33.59 11.62
CA MET A 17 -24.56 -32.36 12.33
C MET A 17 -23.84 -31.38 11.41
N GLN A 18 -22.92 -31.87 10.56
CA GLN A 18 -22.27 -31.08 9.51
C GLN A 18 -23.28 -30.47 8.54
N LEU A 19 -24.22 -31.27 8.03
CA LEU A 19 -25.27 -30.81 7.12
C LEU A 19 -26.22 -29.79 7.77
N LEU A 20 -26.54 -29.95 9.05
CA LEU A 20 -27.37 -28.99 9.78
C LEU A 20 -26.70 -27.62 9.82
N VAL A 21 -25.42 -27.58 10.19
CA VAL A 21 -24.65 -26.33 10.23
C VAL A 21 -24.58 -25.71 8.83
N GLN A 22 -24.22 -26.50 7.80
CA GLN A 22 -24.20 -26.03 6.41
C GLN A 22 -25.55 -25.46 5.94
N SER A 23 -26.66 -26.07 6.35
CA SER A 23 -28.01 -25.60 5.99
C SER A 23 -28.30 -24.23 6.62
N CYS A 24 -27.80 -23.97 7.83
CA CYS A 24 -27.93 -22.65 8.46
C CYS A 24 -27.10 -21.56 7.77
N LEU A 25 -25.97 -21.92 7.12
CA LEU A 25 -25.16 -20.96 6.38
C LEU A 25 -25.83 -20.51 5.07
N SER A 26 -26.51 -21.43 4.39
CA SER A 26 -27.19 -21.20 3.11
C SER A 26 -28.66 -20.79 3.23
N ALA A 27 -29.18 -20.75 4.46
CA ALA A 27 -30.54 -20.34 4.76
C ALA A 27 -30.79 -18.86 4.43
N ALA A 28 -32.03 -18.55 4.04
CA ALA A 28 -32.46 -17.17 3.85
C ALA A 28 -32.43 -16.43 5.20
N VAL A 29 -31.93 -15.20 5.22
CA VAL A 29 -31.85 -14.38 6.42
C VAL A 29 -33.09 -13.50 6.52
N THR A 30 -33.74 -13.49 7.68
CA THR A 30 -34.78 -12.50 8.01
C THR A 30 -34.14 -11.36 8.80
N ASP A 31 -34.10 -10.18 8.21
CA ASP A 31 -33.72 -8.97 8.94
C ASP A 31 -34.90 -8.45 9.76
N THR A 32 -34.66 -8.29 11.07
CA THR A 32 -35.46 -7.52 12.04
C THR A 32 -36.92 -7.94 12.30
N GLY A 33 -37.14 -8.66 13.41
CA GLY A 33 -37.79 -8.11 14.61
C GLY A 33 -39.14 -7.36 14.55
N THR A 34 -39.95 -7.41 13.50
CA THR A 34 -41.35 -6.93 13.54
C THR A 34 -42.31 -8.12 13.41
N PRO A 35 -43.23 -8.33 14.38
CA PRO A 35 -44.28 -9.30 14.21
C PRO A 35 -45.30 -8.70 13.23
N GLU A 36 -45.31 -9.18 11.99
CA GLU A 36 -46.46 -8.94 11.12
C GLU A 36 -47.66 -9.72 11.68
N GLU A 37 -48.51 -9.02 12.42
CA GLU A 37 -49.87 -9.45 12.69
C GLU A 37 -50.67 -9.50 11.38
N GLY A 38 -51.25 -10.66 11.10
CA GLY A 38 -52.52 -10.76 10.37
C GLY A 38 -52.43 -11.08 8.88
N LYS A 39 -52.77 -12.33 8.53
CA LYS A 39 -54.13 -12.68 8.05
C LYS A 39 -54.18 -14.16 7.69
N GLU A 40 -54.88 -14.93 8.53
CA GLU A 40 -55.39 -16.24 8.15
C GLU A 40 -56.40 -16.08 7.01
N HIS A 41 -56.08 -16.63 5.84
CA HIS A 41 -57.10 -17.07 4.89
C HIS A 41 -56.82 -18.49 4.42
N SER A 42 -57.62 -19.39 4.99
CA SER A 42 -57.84 -20.77 4.58
C SER A 42 -58.11 -20.87 3.08
N THR A 43 -57.27 -21.62 2.37
CA THR A 43 -57.74 -22.49 1.27
C THR A 43 -56.86 -23.74 1.19
N ARG A 44 -57.41 -24.87 1.65
CA ARG A 44 -56.85 -26.22 1.46
C ARG A 44 -56.81 -26.57 -0.02
N LYS A 45 -55.62 -26.56 -0.63
CA LYS A 45 -55.31 -27.35 -1.84
C LYS A 45 -53.98 -28.08 -1.65
N ARG A 46 -53.98 -29.39 -1.90
CA ARG A 46 -52.83 -30.31 -1.80
C ARG A 46 -51.63 -29.77 -2.57
N GLN A 47 -50.67 -29.17 -1.88
CA GLN A 47 -49.38 -28.80 -2.45
C GLN A 47 -48.41 -30.00 -2.38
N LYS A 48 -47.80 -30.34 -3.52
CA LYS A 48 -46.54 -31.11 -3.58
C LYS A 48 -45.58 -30.53 -2.54
N ARG A 49 -44.80 -31.37 -1.82
CA ARG A 49 -43.79 -30.95 -0.83
C ARG A 49 -42.81 -29.94 -1.44
N GLN A 50 -43.18 -28.66 -1.47
CA GLN A 50 -42.28 -27.56 -1.71
C GLN A 50 -41.43 -27.46 -0.46
N LYS A 51 -40.12 -27.72 -0.58
CA LYS A 51 -39.17 -27.48 0.51
C LYS A 51 -39.22 -25.98 0.77
N HIS A 52 -39.94 -25.55 1.82
CA HIS A 52 -39.81 -24.18 2.29
C HIS A 52 -38.33 -23.93 2.57
N PRO A 53 -37.71 -22.91 1.97
CA PRO A 53 -36.32 -22.59 2.24
C PRO A 53 -36.17 -22.35 3.74
N LEU A 54 -35.13 -22.94 4.35
CA LEU A 54 -34.84 -22.70 5.75
C LEU A 54 -34.59 -21.20 5.91
N VAL A 55 -35.30 -20.57 6.84
CA VAL A 55 -35.14 -19.16 7.19
C VAL A 55 -34.49 -19.10 8.57
N VAL A 56 -33.40 -18.34 8.70
CA VAL A 56 -32.70 -18.15 9.96
C VAL A 56 -32.49 -16.67 10.23
N THR A 57 -32.30 -16.32 11.49
CA THR A 57 -31.89 -14.95 11.85
C THR A 57 -30.39 -14.77 11.64
N SER A 58 -29.94 -13.52 11.47
CA SER A 58 -28.52 -13.18 11.32
C SER A 58 -27.68 -13.69 12.51
N ARG A 59 -28.26 -13.63 13.72
CA ARG A 59 -27.63 -14.18 14.93
C ARG A 59 -27.42 -15.70 14.85
N ILE A 60 -28.40 -16.47 14.37
CA ILE A 60 -28.26 -17.92 14.21
C ILE A 60 -27.20 -18.23 13.14
N ARG A 61 -27.21 -17.51 12.02
CA ARG A 61 -26.22 -17.66 10.96
C ARG A 61 -24.80 -17.36 11.46
N ALA A 62 -24.60 -16.29 12.23
CA ALA A 62 -23.32 -15.95 12.85
C ALA A 62 -22.80 -17.07 13.79
N HIS A 63 -23.66 -17.63 14.65
CA HIS A 63 -23.29 -18.76 15.50
C HIS A 63 -23.00 -20.04 14.70
N ALA A 64 -23.68 -20.24 13.57
CA ALA A 64 -23.42 -21.35 12.67
C ALA A 64 -22.02 -21.26 12.04
N PHE A 65 -21.54 -20.07 11.67
CA PHE A 65 -20.16 -19.86 11.23
C PHE A 65 -19.16 -20.24 12.33
N VAL A 66 -19.36 -19.78 13.57
CA VAL A 66 -18.48 -20.14 14.69
C VAL A 66 -18.44 -21.66 14.91
N ALA A 67 -19.61 -22.31 14.89
CA ALA A 67 -19.69 -23.77 15.02
C ALA A 67 -18.98 -24.48 13.86
N LEU A 68 -19.16 -23.99 12.62
CA LEU A 68 -18.50 -24.52 11.44
C LEU A 68 -16.98 -24.41 11.57
N GLY A 69 -16.45 -23.25 11.95
CA GLY A 69 -15.00 -23.05 12.12
C GLY A 69 -14.40 -24.02 13.13
N LYS A 70 -15.05 -24.17 14.29
CA LYS A 70 -14.64 -25.14 15.32
C LYS A 70 -14.65 -26.59 14.81
N MET A 71 -15.63 -26.97 13.99
CA MET A 71 -15.71 -28.28 13.36
C MET A 71 -14.62 -28.47 12.28
N CYS A 72 -14.39 -27.46 11.44
CA CYS A 72 -13.34 -27.47 10.42
C CYS A 72 -11.95 -27.64 11.04
N LEU A 73 -11.70 -27.01 12.20
CA LEU A 73 -10.43 -27.18 12.91
C LEU A 73 -10.15 -28.62 13.30
N GLN A 74 -11.14 -29.48 13.50
CA GLN A 74 -10.94 -30.87 13.90
C GLN A 74 -11.05 -31.88 12.75
N ASN A 75 -11.50 -31.46 11.56
CA ASN A 75 -11.73 -32.34 10.43
C ASN A 75 -11.26 -31.69 9.12
N GLU A 76 -10.12 -32.14 8.61
CA GLU A 76 -9.47 -31.59 7.42
C GLU A 76 -10.32 -31.76 6.15
N GLU A 77 -10.99 -32.90 5.96
CA GLU A 77 -11.87 -33.13 4.80
C GLU A 77 -13.08 -32.20 4.81
N PHE A 78 -13.62 -31.91 5.99
CA PHE A 78 -14.68 -30.95 6.16
C PHE A 78 -14.19 -29.51 5.90
N ALA A 79 -13.02 -29.14 6.42
CA ALA A 79 -12.38 -27.86 6.13
C ALA A 79 -12.16 -27.66 4.63
N LYS A 80 -11.62 -28.67 3.93
CA LYS A 80 -11.39 -28.65 2.47
C LYS A 80 -12.65 -28.34 1.68
N ARG A 81 -13.80 -28.89 2.09
CA ARG A 81 -15.10 -28.64 1.44
C ARG A 81 -15.67 -27.25 1.74
N MET A 82 -15.37 -26.68 2.91
CA MET A 82 -16.02 -25.45 3.38
C MET A 82 -15.20 -24.18 3.19
N VAL A 83 -13.86 -24.24 3.15
CA VAL A 83 -12.98 -23.07 3.15
C VAL A 83 -13.33 -22.05 2.05
N ALA A 84 -13.67 -22.53 0.84
CA ALA A 84 -14.02 -21.68 -0.29
C ALA A 84 -15.33 -20.92 -0.06
N ALA A 85 -16.34 -21.62 0.51
CA ALA A 85 -17.62 -21.02 0.82
C ALA A 85 -17.46 -19.99 1.95
N VAL A 86 -16.68 -20.32 2.98
CA VAL A 86 -16.38 -19.43 4.10
C VAL A 86 -15.67 -18.16 3.63
N ALA A 87 -14.62 -18.28 2.81
CA ALA A 87 -13.85 -17.12 2.33
C ALA A 87 -14.68 -16.14 1.49
N LYS A 88 -15.56 -16.66 0.61
CA LYS A 88 -16.44 -15.82 -0.22
C LYS A 88 -17.45 -15.00 0.57
N GLU A 89 -17.72 -15.35 1.83
CA GLU A 89 -18.66 -14.60 2.67
C GLU A 89 -18.09 -13.26 3.13
N LEU A 90 -16.77 -13.06 3.04
CA LEU A 90 -16.15 -11.75 3.26
C LEU A 90 -16.66 -10.69 2.26
N GLU A 91 -16.93 -11.10 1.02
CA GLU A 91 -17.46 -10.21 -0.02
C GLU A 91 -19.00 -10.20 -0.06
N ARG A 92 -19.63 -11.34 0.21
CA ARG A 92 -21.09 -11.50 0.02
C ARG A 92 -21.93 -11.03 1.20
N SER A 93 -21.41 -11.10 2.42
CA SER A 93 -22.17 -10.77 3.62
C SER A 93 -22.14 -9.27 3.91
N ASN A 94 -23.31 -8.67 4.16
CA ASN A 94 -23.39 -7.30 4.69
C ASN A 94 -23.27 -7.25 6.22
N ASP A 95 -23.41 -8.39 6.91
CA ASP A 95 -23.35 -8.47 8.36
C ASP A 95 -21.89 -8.49 8.84
N LEU A 96 -21.50 -7.45 9.59
CA LEU A 96 -20.18 -7.30 10.20
C LEU A 96 -19.82 -8.47 11.12
N ILE A 97 -20.77 -9.01 11.89
CA ILE A 97 -20.53 -10.12 12.82
C ILE A 97 -20.13 -11.38 12.04
N ILE A 98 -20.81 -11.66 10.92
CA ILE A 98 -20.47 -12.79 10.06
C ILE A 98 -19.07 -12.61 9.49
N ARG A 99 -18.74 -11.43 8.95
CA ARG A 99 -17.41 -11.16 8.37
C ARG A 99 -16.29 -11.24 9.40
N ASN A 100 -16.50 -10.70 10.60
CA ASN A 100 -15.57 -10.84 11.73
C ASN A 100 -15.32 -12.32 12.07
N ASN A 101 -16.40 -13.11 12.19
CA ASN A 101 -16.28 -14.54 12.44
C ASN A 101 -15.50 -15.24 11.32
N VAL A 102 -15.73 -14.88 10.05
CA VAL A 102 -15.01 -15.46 8.92
C VAL A 102 -13.51 -15.15 8.98
N ILE A 103 -13.10 -13.92 9.30
CA ILE A 103 -11.68 -13.58 9.50
C ILE A 103 -11.06 -14.48 10.57
N ILE A 104 -11.69 -14.59 11.74
CA ILE A 104 -11.20 -15.43 12.84
C ILE A 104 -11.07 -16.89 12.40
N ILE A 105 -12.09 -17.43 11.73
CA ILE A 105 -12.09 -18.82 11.24
C ILE A 105 -10.94 -19.05 10.26
N LEU A 106 -10.76 -18.16 9.28
CA LEU A 106 -9.68 -18.30 8.30
C LEU A 106 -8.31 -18.16 8.96
N SER A 107 -8.15 -17.26 9.92
CA SER A 107 -6.91 -17.13 10.68
C SER A 107 -6.59 -18.38 11.50
N ASP A 108 -7.56 -18.99 12.17
CA ASP A 108 -7.33 -20.23 12.90
C ASP A 108 -7.06 -21.42 11.96
N LEU A 109 -7.73 -21.47 10.80
CA LEU A 109 -7.43 -22.46 9.77
C LEU A 109 -6.04 -22.26 9.16
N CYS A 110 -5.54 -21.03 9.01
CA CYS A 110 -4.16 -20.77 8.58
C CYS A 110 -3.15 -21.43 9.54
N LYS A 111 -3.41 -21.43 10.85
CA LYS A 111 -2.51 -22.02 11.85
C LYS A 111 -2.39 -23.55 11.73
N ARG A 112 -3.43 -24.23 11.24
CA ARG A 112 -3.48 -25.70 11.16
C ARG A 112 -3.36 -26.25 9.75
N TYR A 113 -3.89 -25.54 8.76
CA TYR A 113 -4.06 -25.96 7.37
C TYR A 113 -3.64 -24.86 6.40
N ALA A 114 -2.46 -24.23 6.60
CA ALA A 114 -2.00 -23.09 5.82
C ALA A 114 -2.13 -23.26 4.29
N ILE A 115 -1.71 -24.41 3.74
CA ILE A 115 -1.79 -24.73 2.31
C ILE A 115 -3.24 -24.64 1.78
N LEU A 116 -4.21 -25.01 2.61
CA LEU A 116 -5.62 -24.97 2.24
C LEU A 116 -6.16 -23.54 2.17
N VAL A 117 -5.66 -22.64 3.03
CA VAL A 117 -6.16 -21.26 3.14
C VAL A 117 -5.42 -20.31 2.20
N ASP A 118 -4.18 -20.60 1.83
CA ASP A 118 -3.32 -19.76 1.00
C ASP A 118 -4.02 -19.18 -0.27
N PRO A 119 -4.79 -19.96 -1.05
CA PRO A 119 -5.50 -19.44 -2.23
C PRO A 119 -6.59 -18.41 -1.91
N TYR A 120 -7.02 -18.32 -0.65
CA TYR A 120 -8.10 -17.45 -0.17
C TYR A 120 -7.59 -16.23 0.60
N LEU A 121 -6.28 -16.12 0.85
CA LEU A 121 -5.67 -14.92 1.43
C LEU A 121 -6.00 -13.62 0.67
N PRO A 122 -6.22 -13.60 -0.66
CA PRO A 122 -6.70 -12.40 -1.33
C PRO A 122 -8.03 -11.86 -0.77
N TYR A 123 -8.99 -12.73 -0.41
CA TYR A 123 -10.25 -12.30 0.21
C TYR A 123 -10.01 -11.67 1.58
N VAL A 124 -9.16 -12.29 2.40
CA VAL A 124 -8.80 -11.78 3.74
C VAL A 124 -8.11 -10.41 3.61
N THR A 125 -7.10 -10.31 2.77
CA THR A 125 -6.32 -9.08 2.62
C THR A 125 -7.10 -7.95 1.98
N SER A 126 -8.12 -8.24 1.16
CA SER A 126 -9.06 -7.21 0.66
C SER A 126 -9.86 -6.54 1.78
N CYS A 127 -10.10 -7.22 2.91
CA CYS A 127 -10.75 -6.62 4.08
C CYS A 127 -9.92 -5.51 4.75
N LEU A 128 -8.65 -5.30 4.38
CA LEU A 128 -7.89 -4.11 4.77
C LEU A 128 -8.43 -2.80 4.16
N LYS A 129 -9.39 -2.89 3.22
CA LYS A 129 -10.12 -1.75 2.66
C LYS A 129 -11.64 -1.88 2.86
N ASP A 130 -12.04 -2.63 3.89
CA ASP A 130 -13.47 -2.74 4.23
C ASP A 130 -14.08 -1.40 4.65
N ARG A 131 -15.38 -1.24 4.42
CA ARG A 131 -16.15 -0.08 4.85
C ARG A 131 -16.13 0.12 6.38
N GLU A 132 -16.14 -0.97 7.15
CA GLU A 132 -16.15 -0.92 8.62
C GLU A 132 -14.72 -0.88 9.18
N PRO A 133 -14.32 0.18 9.92
CA PRO A 133 -13.00 0.27 10.53
C PRO A 133 -12.67 -0.90 11.46
N GLU A 134 -13.66 -1.45 12.15
CA GLU A 134 -13.51 -2.59 13.07
C GLU A 134 -13.04 -3.84 12.32
N LEU A 135 -13.58 -4.11 11.13
CA LEU A 135 -13.16 -5.26 10.32
C LEU A 135 -11.75 -5.04 9.75
N ARG A 136 -11.43 -3.81 9.32
CA ARG A 136 -10.08 -3.48 8.85
C ARG A 136 -9.04 -3.69 9.95
N TYR A 137 -9.32 -3.23 11.17
CA TYR A 137 -8.46 -3.42 12.34
C TYR A 137 -8.26 -4.91 12.67
N LEU A 138 -9.36 -5.67 12.79
CA LEU A 138 -9.31 -7.11 13.07
C LEU A 138 -8.50 -7.87 12.00
N THR A 139 -8.68 -7.51 10.73
CA THR A 139 -7.96 -8.10 9.61
C THR A 139 -6.46 -7.82 9.72
N LEU A 140 -6.09 -6.55 9.97
CA LEU A 140 -4.69 -6.14 10.10
C LEU A 140 -4.00 -6.84 11.28
N GLU A 141 -4.65 -6.87 12.44
CA GLU A 141 -4.15 -7.54 13.64
C GLU A 141 -3.95 -9.05 13.39
N SER A 142 -4.95 -9.69 12.76
CA SER A 142 -4.89 -11.12 12.42
C SER A 142 -3.75 -11.43 11.46
N LEU A 143 -3.53 -10.59 10.43
CA LEU A 143 -2.44 -10.76 9.48
C LEU A 143 -1.07 -10.61 10.16
N PHE A 144 -0.88 -9.62 11.03
CA PHE A 144 0.36 -9.48 11.79
C PHE A 144 0.60 -10.66 12.73
N GLN A 145 -0.43 -11.17 13.41
CA GLN A 145 -0.30 -12.36 14.25
C GLN A 145 0.15 -13.59 13.45
N LEU A 146 -0.45 -13.81 12.28
CA LEU A 146 -0.09 -14.92 11.39
C LEU A 146 1.33 -14.78 10.82
N LEU A 147 1.76 -13.56 10.46
CA LEU A 147 3.12 -13.27 10.01
C LEU A 147 4.15 -13.51 11.12
N LYS A 148 3.86 -13.00 12.33
CA LYS A 148 4.72 -13.15 13.50
C LYS A 148 4.97 -14.63 13.83
N GLN A 149 3.97 -15.48 13.62
CA GLN A 149 3.99 -16.91 13.91
C GLN A 149 4.37 -17.80 12.71
N ASP A 150 4.84 -17.24 11.59
CA ASP A 150 5.22 -17.98 10.37
C ASP A 150 4.13 -18.77 9.65
N PHE A 151 2.85 -18.51 9.96
CA PHE A 151 1.75 -19.20 9.28
C PHE A 151 1.47 -18.65 7.89
N ILE A 152 1.83 -17.38 7.64
CA ILE A 152 1.80 -16.77 6.31
C ILE A 152 3.13 -16.09 6.01
N LYS A 153 3.47 -15.99 4.73
CA LYS A 153 4.70 -15.32 4.26
C LYS A 153 4.36 -13.99 3.61
N LEU A 154 5.28 -13.03 3.77
CA LEU A 154 5.21 -11.74 3.11
C LEU A 154 5.54 -11.88 1.60
N LYS A 155 4.58 -12.35 0.81
CA LYS A 155 4.72 -12.63 -0.62
C LYS A 155 3.69 -11.87 -1.46
N GLY A 156 4.03 -11.68 -2.74
CA GLY A 156 3.13 -11.06 -3.71
C GLY A 156 2.69 -9.67 -3.27
N SER A 157 1.39 -9.38 -3.36
CA SER A 157 0.82 -8.08 -3.05
C SER A 157 0.61 -7.82 -1.55
N LEU A 158 0.81 -8.81 -0.67
CA LEU A 158 0.54 -8.66 0.77
C LEU A 158 1.34 -7.51 1.39
N PHE A 159 2.63 -7.39 1.07
CA PHE A 159 3.47 -6.33 1.60
C PHE A 159 2.92 -4.94 1.27
N TYR A 160 2.58 -4.70 0.00
CA TYR A 160 2.05 -3.42 -0.44
C TYR A 160 0.68 -3.13 0.19
N ARG A 161 -0.20 -4.14 0.32
CA ARG A 161 -1.49 -4.00 1.00
C ARG A 161 -1.31 -3.58 2.46
N LEU A 162 -0.36 -4.18 3.19
CA LEU A 162 -0.05 -3.80 4.56
C LEU A 162 0.48 -2.36 4.65
N LEU A 163 1.36 -1.94 3.74
CA LEU A 163 1.85 -0.55 3.70
C LEU A 163 0.72 0.46 3.53
N THR A 164 -0.35 0.14 2.78
CA THR A 164 -1.50 1.05 2.65
C THR A 164 -2.27 1.29 3.96
N ALA A 165 -2.05 0.48 5.00
CA ALA A 165 -2.66 0.68 6.32
C ALA A 165 -1.98 1.82 7.11
N LEU A 166 -0.74 2.19 6.76
CA LEU A 166 -0.07 3.38 7.32
C LEU A 166 -0.79 4.70 6.98
N VAL A 167 -1.64 4.66 5.95
CA VAL A 167 -2.40 5.81 5.44
C VAL A 167 -3.91 5.54 5.42
N ASP A 168 -4.36 4.67 6.32
CA ASP A 168 -5.79 4.43 6.60
C ASP A 168 -6.45 5.67 7.18
N ASP A 169 -7.77 5.84 7.02
CA ASP A 169 -8.47 7.00 7.57
C ASP A 169 -8.62 6.91 9.11
N SER A 170 -8.54 5.71 9.69
CA SER A 170 -8.54 5.50 11.14
C SER A 170 -7.13 5.57 11.73
N LYS A 171 -6.93 6.51 12.66
CA LYS A 171 -5.65 6.64 13.39
C LYS A 171 -5.25 5.37 14.14
N HIS A 172 -6.22 4.64 14.70
CA HIS A 172 -5.93 3.40 15.43
C HIS A 172 -5.35 2.31 14.52
N ILE A 173 -5.81 2.27 13.26
CA ILE A 173 -5.28 1.35 12.24
C ILE A 173 -3.88 1.79 11.81
N GLN A 174 -3.66 3.11 11.64
CA GLN A 174 -2.33 3.63 11.34
C GLN A 174 -1.33 3.26 12.45
N GLU A 175 -1.69 3.45 13.73
CA GLU A 175 -0.86 3.08 14.88
C GLU A 175 -0.53 1.58 14.91
N LEU A 176 -1.53 0.72 14.67
CA LEU A 176 -1.32 -0.72 14.55
C LEU A 176 -0.40 -1.07 13.37
N ALA A 177 -0.56 -0.40 12.22
CA ALA A 177 0.28 -0.61 11.05
C ALA A 177 1.73 -0.20 11.32
N THR A 178 1.95 0.97 11.93
CA THR A 178 3.28 1.47 12.33
C THR A 178 3.97 0.48 13.26
N TYR A 179 3.30 0.01 14.31
CA TYR A 179 3.87 -0.98 15.22
C TYR A 179 4.11 -2.34 14.55
N GLY A 180 3.12 -2.85 13.80
CA GLY A 180 3.19 -4.16 13.15
C GLY A 180 4.29 -4.23 12.10
N LEU A 181 4.41 -3.20 11.25
CA LEU A 181 5.46 -3.12 10.23
C LEU A 181 6.82 -2.80 10.86
N GLY A 182 6.89 -1.79 11.73
CA GLY A 182 8.14 -1.25 12.26
C GLY A 182 8.79 -2.10 13.35
N CYS A 183 7.99 -2.82 14.14
CA CYS A 183 8.49 -3.71 15.18
C CYS A 183 8.39 -5.18 14.77
N GLN A 184 7.27 -5.66 14.23
CA GLN A 184 7.12 -7.11 14.01
C GLN A 184 7.76 -7.56 12.69
N VAL A 185 7.37 -6.91 11.58
CA VAL A 185 7.88 -7.27 10.24
C VAL A 185 9.37 -6.93 10.12
N HIS A 186 9.78 -5.74 10.56
CA HIS A 186 11.18 -5.31 10.54
C HIS A 186 12.08 -6.22 11.38
N THR A 187 11.74 -6.55 12.63
CA THR A 187 12.58 -7.45 13.45
C THR A 187 12.77 -8.81 12.79
N ARG A 188 11.78 -9.30 12.06
CA ARG A 188 11.85 -10.57 11.35
C ARG A 188 12.59 -10.49 10.01
N HIS A 189 12.50 -9.34 9.34
CA HIS A 189 13.11 -9.06 8.05
C HIS A 189 13.79 -7.68 8.07
N PRO A 190 14.97 -7.54 8.70
CA PRO A 190 15.59 -6.23 8.98
C PRO A 190 15.82 -5.38 7.73
N HIS A 191 16.08 -6.02 6.59
CA HIS A 191 16.39 -5.35 5.33
C HIS A 191 15.17 -5.16 4.41
N ILE A 192 13.96 -5.51 4.85
CA ILE A 192 12.79 -5.57 3.95
C ILE A 192 12.45 -4.20 3.34
N PHE A 193 12.54 -3.13 4.12
CA PHE A 193 12.20 -1.80 3.66
C PHE A 193 13.21 -1.27 2.66
N TYR A 194 14.50 -1.53 2.87
CA TYR A 194 15.54 -1.26 1.88
C TYR A 194 15.33 -2.08 0.60
N GLN A 195 15.19 -3.40 0.73
CA GLN A 195 15.07 -4.33 -0.41
C GLN A 195 13.84 -4.05 -1.27
N LYS A 196 12.73 -3.64 -0.65
CA LYS A 196 11.45 -3.38 -1.35
C LYS A 196 11.21 -1.92 -1.67
N PHE A 197 12.14 -1.01 -1.38
CA PHE A 197 11.92 0.42 -1.54
C PHE A 197 11.59 0.81 -2.99
N ILE A 198 12.48 0.43 -3.93
CA ILE A 198 12.30 0.75 -5.36
C ILE A 198 11.04 0.10 -5.90
N GLU A 199 10.81 -1.19 -5.62
CA GLU A 199 9.59 -1.89 -6.03
C GLU A 199 8.32 -1.21 -5.49
N THR A 200 8.36 -0.68 -4.27
CA THR A 200 7.25 0.06 -3.64
C THR A 200 6.95 1.36 -4.36
N MET A 201 7.99 2.12 -4.74
CA MET A 201 7.81 3.34 -5.53
C MET A 201 7.15 3.06 -6.87
N TYR A 202 7.62 2.03 -7.58
CA TYR A 202 7.03 1.59 -8.85
C TYR A 202 5.57 1.14 -8.67
N HIS A 203 5.30 0.32 -7.65
CA HIS A 203 3.97 -0.20 -7.36
C HIS A 203 2.95 0.92 -7.10
N PHE A 204 3.25 1.85 -6.17
CA PHE A 204 2.30 2.89 -5.80
C PHE A 204 2.19 4.02 -6.83
N ASN A 205 3.18 4.21 -7.71
CA ASN A 205 3.01 5.08 -8.86
C ASN A 205 2.24 4.42 -10.02
N GLY A 206 1.84 3.15 -9.89
CA GLY A 206 1.03 2.45 -10.88
C GLY A 206 1.82 2.02 -12.11
N PHE A 207 3.13 1.84 -12.00
CA PHE A 207 3.94 1.37 -13.11
C PHE A 207 3.68 -0.11 -13.38
N GLN A 208 3.27 -0.43 -14.61
CA GLN A 208 3.04 -1.80 -15.05
C GLN A 208 4.19 -2.23 -15.97
N GLN A 209 5.27 -2.76 -15.38
CA GLN A 209 6.49 -3.10 -16.13
C GLN A 209 6.28 -4.25 -17.13
N ASN A 210 5.23 -5.07 -16.99
CA ASN A 210 4.87 -6.14 -17.90
C ASN A 210 3.38 -6.53 -17.75
N LYS A 211 2.72 -6.83 -18.87
CA LYS A 211 1.31 -7.26 -19.03
C LYS A 211 0.94 -8.60 -18.33
N THR A 212 1.78 -9.12 -17.44
CA THR A 212 1.63 -10.42 -16.78
C THR A 212 0.96 -10.33 -15.40
N MET A 213 0.88 -9.14 -14.81
CA MET A 213 -0.17 -8.86 -13.82
C MET A 213 -1.47 -8.73 -14.63
N HIS A 214 -2.45 -9.62 -14.40
CA HIS A 214 -3.76 -9.63 -15.07
C HIS A 214 -4.07 -8.28 -15.70
N VAL A 215 -4.12 -8.23 -17.04
CA VAL A 215 -4.62 -7.07 -17.77
C VAL A 215 -5.99 -6.77 -17.18
N ARG A 216 -6.06 -5.78 -16.28
CA ARG A 216 -7.34 -5.29 -15.79
C ARG A 216 -8.04 -4.71 -17.00
N ASN A 217 -9.24 -5.20 -17.27
CA ASN A 217 -10.04 -4.58 -18.30
C ASN A 217 -10.42 -3.18 -17.81
N ASP A 218 -10.62 -2.22 -18.71
CA ASP A 218 -11.05 -0.86 -18.32
C ASP A 218 -12.38 -0.86 -17.54
N ASP A 219 -13.15 -1.95 -17.63
CA ASP A 219 -14.38 -2.20 -16.88
C ASP A 219 -14.17 -2.73 -15.44
N ASP A 220 -12.94 -3.08 -15.04
CA ASP A 220 -12.68 -3.55 -13.69
C ASP A 220 -12.85 -2.40 -12.68
N PRO A 221 -13.54 -2.63 -11.54
CA PRO A 221 -13.68 -1.60 -10.52
C PRO A 221 -12.30 -1.11 -10.07
N PRO A 222 -12.16 0.16 -9.68
CA PRO A 222 -10.86 0.72 -9.29
C PRO A 222 -10.26 -0.09 -8.14
N ASP A 223 -8.95 -0.35 -8.20
CA ASP A 223 -8.26 -1.07 -7.13
C ASP A 223 -8.32 -0.24 -5.84
N PRO A 224 -8.95 -0.75 -4.76
CA PRO A 224 -9.04 -0.01 -3.51
C PRO A 224 -7.68 0.18 -2.81
N PHE A 225 -6.63 -0.52 -3.26
CA PHE A 225 -5.26 -0.37 -2.79
C PHE A 225 -4.42 0.56 -3.68
N SER A 226 -4.94 1.04 -4.82
CA SER A 226 -4.18 1.93 -5.69
C SER A 226 -3.91 3.27 -5.00
N LEU A 227 -2.65 3.69 -5.03
CA LEU A 227 -2.21 5.02 -4.64
C LEU A 227 -1.64 5.79 -5.85
N SER A 228 -2.03 5.43 -7.07
CA SER A 228 -1.54 6.08 -8.29
C SER A 228 -2.15 7.47 -8.50
N GLY A 229 -1.41 8.35 -9.19
CA GLY A 229 -1.89 9.70 -9.51
C GLY A 229 -1.50 10.77 -8.49
N LEU A 230 -1.63 12.04 -8.90
CA LEU A 230 -1.12 13.20 -8.17
C LEU A 230 -1.75 13.38 -6.78
N LYS A 231 -3.05 13.11 -6.65
CA LYS A 231 -3.82 13.27 -5.40
C LYS A 231 -3.34 12.39 -4.24
N HIS A 232 -2.60 11.33 -4.54
CA HIS A 232 -2.10 10.38 -3.55
C HIS A 232 -0.63 10.61 -3.17
N PHE A 233 0.00 11.68 -3.67
CA PHE A 233 1.38 12.01 -3.37
C PHE A 233 1.69 12.07 -1.87
N GLU A 234 0.82 12.70 -1.07
CA GLU A 234 1.03 12.79 0.39
C GLU A 234 0.97 11.41 1.06
N LYS A 235 0.01 10.55 0.63
CA LYS A 235 -0.11 9.18 1.14
C LYS A 235 1.13 8.35 0.78
N ARG A 236 1.61 8.42 -0.47
CA ARG A 236 2.84 7.73 -0.88
C ARG A 236 4.06 8.25 -0.12
N SER A 237 4.16 9.57 0.06
CA SER A 237 5.24 10.21 0.81
C SER A 237 5.31 9.75 2.26
N ALA A 238 4.16 9.64 2.95
CA ALA A 238 4.10 9.11 4.31
C ALA A 238 4.62 7.66 4.38
N ILE A 239 4.28 6.82 3.40
CA ILE A 239 4.77 5.44 3.33
C ILE A 239 6.30 5.42 3.10
N TYR A 240 6.82 6.21 2.16
CA TYR A 240 8.26 6.25 1.88
C TYR A 240 9.06 6.72 3.10
N LYS A 241 8.58 7.75 3.81
CA LYS A 241 9.21 8.23 5.05
C LYS A 241 9.26 7.14 6.11
N PHE A 242 8.14 6.48 6.37
CA PHE A 242 8.09 5.35 7.29
C PHE A 242 9.11 4.27 6.92
N MET A 243 9.24 3.93 5.63
CA MET A 243 10.23 2.96 5.18
C MET A 243 11.67 3.46 5.46
N LEU A 244 11.98 4.72 5.17
CA LEU A 244 13.32 5.31 5.41
C LEU A 244 13.69 5.41 6.89
N GLU A 245 12.71 5.60 7.77
CA GLU A 245 12.93 5.60 9.23
C GLU A 245 13.45 4.24 9.75
N HIS A 246 13.15 3.16 9.02
CA HIS A 246 13.53 1.79 9.37
C HIS A 246 14.67 1.24 8.49
N VAL A 247 15.45 2.13 7.86
CA VAL A 247 16.60 1.78 7.01
C VAL A 247 17.87 2.28 7.68
N THR A 248 18.93 1.47 7.66
CA THR A 248 20.23 1.84 8.26
C THR A 248 20.96 2.89 7.42
N ASP A 249 21.93 3.60 7.98
CA ASP A 249 22.73 4.57 7.22
C ASP A 249 23.47 3.95 6.01
N GLU A 250 23.99 2.73 6.15
CA GLU A 250 24.61 2.01 5.04
C GLU A 250 23.61 1.76 3.90
N GLU A 251 22.39 1.35 4.25
CA GLU A 251 21.32 1.13 3.28
C GLU A 251 20.78 2.43 2.70
N ARG A 252 20.69 3.53 3.47
CA ARG A 252 20.33 4.86 2.97
C ARG A 252 21.30 5.31 1.88
N PHE A 253 22.61 5.12 2.12
CA PHE A 253 23.63 5.41 1.12
C PHE A 253 23.42 4.59 -0.17
N LYS A 254 23.24 3.27 -0.05
CA LYS A 254 22.97 2.39 -1.20
C LYS A 254 21.64 2.72 -1.89
N LEU A 255 20.64 3.16 -1.13
CA LEU A 255 19.31 3.49 -1.64
C LEU A 255 19.34 4.77 -2.48
N ASN A 256 20.12 5.78 -2.07
CA ASN A 256 20.34 6.99 -2.88
C ASN A 256 20.90 6.63 -4.27
N LEU A 257 21.91 5.75 -4.31
CA LEU A 257 22.46 5.23 -5.57
C LEU A 257 21.42 4.41 -6.36
N SER A 258 20.66 3.56 -5.67
CA SER A 258 19.63 2.72 -6.30
C SER A 258 18.52 3.55 -6.94
N ILE A 259 18.04 4.62 -6.28
CA ILE A 259 17.05 5.54 -6.84
C ILE A 259 17.63 6.26 -8.07
N THR A 260 18.89 6.69 -7.98
CA THR A 260 19.57 7.36 -9.09
C THR A 260 19.67 6.43 -10.31
N GLN A 261 20.11 5.19 -10.13
CA GLN A 261 20.32 4.23 -11.20
C GLN A 261 19.03 3.65 -11.78
N ASN A 262 18.03 3.37 -10.93
CA ASN A 262 16.82 2.65 -11.35
C ASN A 262 15.66 3.57 -11.75
N ILE A 263 15.74 4.87 -11.46
CA ILE A 263 14.66 5.83 -11.77
C ILE A 263 15.20 7.04 -12.52
N LEU A 264 16.16 7.78 -11.93
CA LEU A 264 16.64 9.03 -12.54
C LEU A 264 17.40 8.79 -13.84
N ALA A 265 18.31 7.81 -13.89
CA ALA A 265 19.11 7.50 -15.07
C ALA A 265 18.25 7.05 -16.27
N PRO A 266 17.29 6.11 -16.13
CA PRO A 266 16.31 5.84 -17.19
C PRO A 266 15.53 7.09 -17.59
N CYS A 267 15.10 7.93 -16.63
CA CYS A 267 14.43 9.19 -16.97
C CYS A 267 15.35 10.21 -17.67
N ALA A 268 16.68 10.09 -17.56
CA ALA A 268 17.63 10.96 -18.25
C ALA A 268 17.96 10.44 -19.66
N ASP A 269 17.89 9.13 -19.88
CA ASP A 269 18.17 8.48 -21.16
C ASP A 269 17.07 8.77 -22.20
N LYS A 270 17.46 9.39 -23.32
CA LYS A 270 16.52 9.79 -24.39
C LYS A 270 15.82 8.60 -25.04
N ASP A 271 16.42 7.41 -25.01
CA ASP A 271 15.86 6.19 -25.60
C ASP A 271 14.86 5.49 -24.65
N ASP A 272 14.87 5.82 -23.36
CA ASP A 272 13.99 5.23 -22.37
C ASP A 272 12.62 5.95 -22.29
N THR A 273 11.57 5.18 -21.99
CA THR A 273 10.16 5.61 -22.01
C THR A 273 9.57 5.78 -20.61
N LEU A 274 10.33 5.57 -19.53
CA LEU A 274 9.86 5.62 -18.15
C LEU A 274 9.26 6.97 -17.80
N ILE A 275 9.92 8.08 -18.18
CA ILE A 275 9.42 9.43 -17.90
C ILE A 275 8.08 9.70 -18.60
N LYS A 276 7.83 9.07 -19.76
CA LYS A 276 6.56 9.21 -20.51
C LYS A 276 5.48 8.29 -19.95
N THR A 277 5.85 7.08 -19.56
CA THR A 277 4.93 6.05 -19.06
C THR A 277 4.50 6.31 -17.63
N CYS A 278 5.39 6.83 -16.78
CA CYS A 278 5.14 7.06 -15.37
C CYS A 278 5.86 8.33 -14.85
N PRO A 279 5.47 9.54 -15.32
CA PRO A 279 6.13 10.79 -14.95
C PRO A 279 6.08 11.08 -13.43
N LEU A 280 5.05 10.58 -12.75
CA LEU A 280 4.90 10.79 -11.30
C LEU A 280 5.91 10.01 -10.47
N LEU A 281 6.46 8.90 -10.99
CA LEU A 281 7.53 8.18 -10.33
C LEU A 281 8.79 9.04 -10.22
N LEU A 282 9.13 9.80 -11.26
CA LEU A 282 10.27 10.71 -11.22
C LEU A 282 10.04 11.83 -10.19
N ARG A 283 8.82 12.38 -10.13
CA ARG A 283 8.45 13.37 -9.10
C ARG A 283 8.67 12.81 -7.70
N ASP A 284 8.13 11.62 -7.43
CA ASP A 284 8.27 10.94 -6.14
C ASP A 284 9.75 10.67 -5.81
N ALA A 285 10.54 10.20 -6.77
CA ALA A 285 11.97 9.93 -6.57
C ALA A 285 12.76 11.18 -6.19
N LEU A 286 12.53 12.30 -6.88
CA LEU A 286 13.16 13.57 -6.56
C LEU A 286 12.73 14.08 -5.19
N ALA A 287 11.46 13.92 -4.81
CA ALA A 287 10.99 14.26 -3.48
C ALA A 287 11.64 13.40 -2.38
N VAL A 288 11.70 12.08 -2.58
CA VAL A 288 12.34 11.14 -1.65
C VAL A 288 13.82 11.49 -1.45
N LEU A 289 14.56 11.82 -2.51
CA LEU A 289 15.96 12.23 -2.42
C LEU A 289 16.16 13.55 -1.64
N CYS A 290 15.11 14.33 -1.42
CA CYS A 290 15.12 15.54 -0.61
C CYS A 290 14.66 15.33 0.84
N PHE A 291 14.12 14.15 1.19
CA PHE A 291 13.66 13.87 2.54
C PHE A 291 14.83 13.88 3.55
N GLU A 292 14.55 14.28 4.79
CA GLU A 292 15.58 14.23 5.85
C GLU A 292 15.92 12.78 6.21
N GLU A 293 14.93 11.89 6.10
CA GLU A 293 15.00 10.48 6.46
C GLU A 293 15.93 9.65 5.54
N ILE A 294 16.25 10.12 4.33
CA ILE A 294 17.22 9.47 3.44
C ILE A 294 18.65 10.01 3.63
N LYS A 295 18.81 11.17 4.28
CA LYS A 295 20.14 11.74 4.55
C LYS A 295 20.84 10.92 5.62
N LEU A 296 22.17 10.83 5.54
CA LEU A 296 22.97 10.01 6.44
C LEU A 296 23.01 10.63 7.84
N GLN A 297 22.37 9.96 8.81
CA GLN A 297 22.23 10.48 10.18
C GLN A 297 23.58 10.58 10.89
N SER A 298 24.51 9.66 10.64
CA SER A 298 25.89 9.68 11.16
C SER A 298 26.70 10.90 10.71
N ILE A 299 26.35 11.49 9.55
CA ILE A 299 26.97 12.72 9.06
C ILE A 299 26.30 13.95 9.68
N VAL A 300 24.97 13.90 9.88
CA VAL A 300 24.16 15.00 10.42
C VAL A 300 24.24 15.13 11.95
N ALA A 301 24.47 14.04 12.68
CA ALA A 301 24.59 14.08 14.14
C ALA A 301 25.84 14.89 14.57
N GLN A 302 25.61 16.07 15.15
CA GLN A 302 26.55 16.76 16.02
C GLN A 302 26.59 16.01 17.36
N GLU A 303 27.81 15.77 17.85
CA GLU A 303 28.11 14.85 18.94
C GLU A 303 27.56 15.32 20.30
N GLU A 304 26.84 14.42 20.98
CA GLU A 304 27.05 14.20 22.42
C GLU A 304 27.82 12.87 22.55
N ALA A 305 29.14 12.91 22.34
CA ALA A 305 30.00 11.77 22.62
C ALA A 305 30.25 11.73 24.14
N ALA A 306 29.92 10.61 24.78
CA ALA A 306 30.28 10.33 26.16
C ALA A 306 31.81 10.35 26.32
N GLU A 307 32.30 11.14 27.28
CA GLU A 307 33.68 11.62 27.41
C GLU A 307 34.76 10.60 27.81
N ASP A 308 34.51 9.28 27.88
CA ASP A 308 35.42 8.38 28.63
C ASP A 308 36.32 7.41 27.81
N ASP A 309 36.27 7.36 26.47
CA ASP A 309 37.22 6.54 25.67
C ASP A 309 37.74 7.25 24.41
N VAL A 310 38.95 7.79 24.52
CA VAL A 310 39.69 8.47 23.44
C VAL A 310 39.94 7.55 22.24
N GLY A 311 40.18 6.25 22.47
CA GLY A 311 40.45 5.30 21.39
C GLY A 311 39.20 5.02 20.55
N GLN A 312 38.05 4.89 21.21
CA GLN A 312 36.76 4.70 20.54
C GLN A 312 36.31 5.98 19.82
N ALA A 313 36.56 7.17 20.39
CA ALA A 313 36.30 8.45 19.75
C ALA A 313 37.12 8.63 18.44
N ILE A 314 38.42 8.32 18.47
CA ILE A 314 39.28 8.39 17.27
C ILE A 314 38.79 7.43 16.17
N LEU A 315 38.43 6.19 16.53
CA LEU A 315 37.93 5.20 15.57
C LEU A 315 36.59 5.63 14.94
N LEU A 316 35.69 6.20 15.72
CA LEU A 316 34.40 6.73 15.23
C LEU A 316 34.61 7.92 14.30
N ALA A 317 35.49 8.86 14.66
CA ALA A 317 35.84 10.01 13.82
C ALA A 317 36.46 9.56 12.48
N ALA A 318 37.36 8.58 12.51
CA ALA A 318 37.97 8.01 11.30
C ALA A 318 36.92 7.34 10.38
N LYS A 319 36.01 6.53 10.95
CA LYS A 319 34.91 5.91 10.20
C LYS A 319 33.99 6.95 9.56
N LYS A 320 33.64 8.02 10.29
CA LYS A 320 32.82 9.12 9.79
C LYS A 320 33.49 9.87 8.64
N SER A 321 34.80 10.15 8.76
CA SER A 321 35.59 10.81 7.71
C SER A 321 35.63 9.99 6.41
N ILE A 322 35.92 8.68 6.52
CA ILE A 322 35.93 7.77 5.35
C ILE A 322 34.55 7.71 4.71
N LEU A 323 33.50 7.52 5.51
CA LEU A 323 32.12 7.47 5.01
C LEU A 323 31.77 8.77 4.28
N SER A 324 32.10 9.93 4.84
CA SER A 324 31.91 11.23 4.19
C SER A 324 32.67 11.31 2.85
N SER A 325 33.91 10.83 2.78
CA SER A 325 34.70 10.86 1.54
C SER A 325 34.08 9.97 0.45
N VAL A 326 33.69 8.76 0.80
CA VAL A 326 33.05 7.80 -0.12
C VAL A 326 31.70 8.32 -0.61
N VAL A 327 30.91 8.92 0.27
CA VAL A 327 29.62 9.51 -0.08
C VAL A 327 29.79 10.65 -1.06
N LYS A 328 30.75 11.55 -0.80
CA LYS A 328 31.09 12.66 -1.71
C LYS A 328 31.52 12.14 -3.07
N GLN A 329 32.47 11.20 -3.12
CA GLN A 329 32.93 10.63 -4.37
C GLN A 329 31.78 9.98 -5.15
N ASN A 330 30.91 9.24 -4.47
CA ASN A 330 29.75 8.62 -5.11
C ASN A 330 28.74 9.64 -5.66
N VAL A 331 28.46 10.73 -4.93
CA VAL A 331 27.58 11.81 -5.43
C VAL A 331 28.15 12.40 -6.72
N LEU A 332 29.46 12.65 -6.74
CA LEU A 332 30.14 13.23 -7.89
C LEU A 332 30.19 12.31 -9.10
N GLU A 333 30.52 11.03 -8.90
CA GLU A 333 30.70 10.08 -9.99
C GLU A 333 29.38 9.54 -10.53
N ASN A 334 28.37 9.35 -9.67
CA ASN A 334 27.14 8.62 -10.03
C ASN A 334 25.87 9.48 -10.05
N VAL A 335 25.77 10.51 -9.22
CA VAL A 335 24.51 11.29 -9.07
C VAL A 335 24.53 12.55 -9.93
N VAL A 336 25.56 13.37 -9.83
CA VAL A 336 25.64 14.66 -10.54
C VAL A 336 25.53 14.51 -12.07
N PRO A 337 26.22 13.56 -12.73
CA PRO A 337 26.12 13.41 -14.19
C PRO A 337 24.69 13.08 -14.66
N VAL A 338 24.00 12.21 -13.91
CA VAL A 338 22.61 11.84 -14.18
C VAL A 338 21.68 13.04 -13.99
N VAL A 339 21.86 13.82 -12.93
CA VAL A 339 21.08 15.04 -12.67
C VAL A 339 21.25 16.09 -13.77
N ILE A 340 22.47 16.29 -14.27
CA ILE A 340 22.75 17.22 -15.37
C ILE A 340 22.09 16.74 -16.67
N ALA A 341 22.23 15.45 -17.00
CA ALA A 341 21.59 14.87 -18.17
C ALA A 341 20.06 14.98 -18.10
N LEU A 342 19.49 14.69 -16.93
CA LEU A 342 18.06 14.83 -16.68
C LEU A 342 17.60 16.28 -16.80
N LYS A 343 18.35 17.26 -16.27
CA LYS A 343 18.05 18.70 -16.41
C LYS A 343 17.89 19.07 -17.88
N ARG A 344 18.90 18.76 -18.70
CA ARG A 344 18.90 19.05 -20.14
C ARG A 344 17.68 18.45 -20.84
N ARG A 345 17.35 17.19 -20.54
CA ARG A 345 16.14 16.54 -21.11
C ARG A 345 14.86 17.24 -20.67
N LEU A 346 14.70 17.56 -19.39
CA LEU A 346 13.50 18.23 -18.88
C LEU A 346 13.34 19.64 -19.47
N GLU A 347 14.44 20.35 -19.75
CA GLU A 347 14.43 21.64 -20.43
C GLU A 347 14.06 21.51 -21.91
N ASP A 348 14.68 20.58 -22.63
CA ASP A 348 14.37 20.25 -24.03
C ASP A 348 12.86 19.95 -24.19
N GLU A 349 12.30 19.19 -23.24
CA GLU A 349 10.88 18.78 -23.23
C GLU A 349 9.94 19.82 -22.58
N ARG A 350 10.47 20.93 -22.03
CA ARG A 350 9.71 21.93 -21.25
C ARG A 350 8.84 21.30 -20.15
N SER A 351 9.39 20.31 -19.48
CA SER A 351 8.65 19.46 -18.54
C SER A 351 8.33 20.21 -17.23
N PRO A 352 7.10 20.06 -16.68
CA PRO A 352 6.75 20.62 -15.37
C PRO A 352 7.53 19.96 -14.22
N LEU A 353 8.21 18.83 -14.47
CA LEU A 353 9.06 18.16 -13.49
C LEU A 353 10.40 18.88 -13.26
N LEU A 354 10.78 19.83 -14.13
CA LEU A 354 12.01 20.60 -13.97
C LEU A 354 12.07 21.30 -12.60
N ARG A 355 10.94 21.83 -12.11
CA ARG A 355 10.88 22.44 -10.78
C ARG A 355 11.27 21.48 -9.66
N HIS A 356 10.85 20.21 -9.75
CA HIS A 356 11.17 19.19 -8.75
C HIS A 356 12.65 18.81 -8.80
N LEU A 357 13.22 18.77 -10.02
CA LEU A 357 14.66 18.54 -10.18
C LEU A 357 15.48 19.68 -9.59
N LEU A 358 15.06 20.93 -9.81
CA LEU A 358 15.75 22.10 -9.28
C LEU A 358 15.70 22.15 -7.74
N LEU A 359 14.61 21.68 -7.12
CA LEU A 359 14.55 21.53 -5.66
C LEU A 359 15.58 20.51 -5.16
N PHE A 360 15.72 19.37 -5.84
CA PHE A 360 16.74 18.39 -5.50
C PHE A 360 18.16 18.93 -5.73
N LEU A 361 18.39 19.61 -6.85
CA LEU A 361 19.69 20.21 -7.16
C LEU A 361 20.08 21.29 -6.15
N ARG A 362 19.11 22.07 -5.64
CA ARG A 362 19.34 23.03 -4.55
C ARG A 362 19.86 22.34 -3.30
N ASP A 363 19.19 21.26 -2.90
CA ASP A 363 19.58 20.48 -1.72
C ASP A 363 20.96 19.83 -1.91
N LEU A 364 21.25 19.32 -3.10
CA LEU A 364 22.57 18.81 -3.46
C LEU A 364 23.65 19.91 -3.39
N MET A 365 23.35 21.12 -3.88
CA MET A 365 24.24 22.28 -3.82
C MET A 365 24.43 22.83 -2.41
N ARG A 366 23.46 22.64 -1.51
CA ARG A 366 23.59 22.97 -0.09
C ARG A 366 24.55 22.00 0.59
N ASP A 367 24.38 20.71 0.32
CA ASP A 367 25.08 19.65 1.06
C ASP A 367 26.49 19.35 0.48
N TYR A 368 26.73 19.63 -0.82
CA TYR A 368 27.97 19.31 -1.55
C TYR A 368 28.49 20.47 -2.41
N LYS A 369 28.37 21.71 -1.91
CA LYS A 369 28.60 22.95 -2.67
C LYS A 369 29.91 22.99 -3.46
N ASN A 370 31.03 22.63 -2.83
CA ASN A 370 32.35 22.79 -3.43
C ASN A 370 32.54 21.77 -4.55
N GLU A 371 32.12 20.54 -4.26
CA GLU A 371 32.26 19.39 -5.13
C GLU A 371 31.36 19.51 -6.36
N VAL A 372 30.08 19.89 -6.19
CA VAL A 372 29.17 20.09 -7.32
C VAL A 372 29.61 21.28 -8.17
N LYS A 373 30.13 22.36 -7.57
CA LYS A 373 30.71 23.49 -8.32
C LYS A 373 31.91 23.08 -9.15
N GLU A 374 32.77 22.20 -8.66
CA GLU A 374 33.92 21.69 -9.40
C GLU A 374 33.45 20.94 -10.66
N ILE A 375 32.48 20.04 -10.54
CA ILE A 375 31.93 19.33 -11.72
C ILE A 375 31.26 20.29 -12.68
N LEU A 376 30.42 21.20 -12.18
CA LEU A 376 29.74 22.18 -13.02
C LEU A 376 30.74 23.14 -13.69
N SER A 377 31.90 23.41 -13.10
CA SER A 377 32.93 24.26 -13.71
C SER A 377 33.51 23.70 -15.01
N LEU A 378 33.39 22.38 -15.23
CA LEU A 378 33.72 21.73 -16.49
C LEU A 378 32.80 22.16 -17.63
N ASP A 379 31.60 22.68 -17.31
CA ASP A 379 30.64 23.26 -18.24
C ASP A 379 30.07 24.58 -17.68
N LYS A 380 30.78 25.69 -17.96
CA LYS A 380 30.40 27.04 -17.51
C LYS A 380 28.98 27.43 -17.87
N THR A 381 28.43 26.91 -18.97
CA THR A 381 27.05 27.18 -19.39
C THR A 381 26.08 26.53 -18.42
N THR A 382 26.21 25.22 -18.20
CA THR A 382 25.39 24.47 -17.24
C THR A 382 25.52 25.07 -15.82
N ALA A 383 26.72 25.48 -15.40
CA ALA A 383 26.93 26.12 -14.09
C ALA A 383 26.14 27.43 -13.92
N ASN A 384 26.15 28.29 -14.93
CA ASN A 384 25.44 29.58 -14.91
C ASN A 384 23.93 29.39 -14.98
N GLU A 385 23.45 28.43 -15.78
CA GLU A 385 22.03 28.06 -15.86
C GLU A 385 21.53 27.57 -14.50
N VAL A 386 22.24 26.62 -13.88
CA VAL A 386 21.90 26.11 -12.55
C VAL A 386 21.86 27.24 -11.52
N ALA A 387 22.86 28.12 -11.51
CA ALA A 387 22.87 29.26 -10.59
C ALA A 387 21.69 30.22 -10.82
N PHE A 388 21.35 30.49 -12.07
CA PHE A 388 20.20 31.33 -12.43
C PHE A 388 18.87 30.68 -12.02
N ASP A 389 18.69 29.40 -12.33
CA ASP A 389 17.48 28.64 -12.03
C ASP A 389 17.23 28.53 -10.53
N LEU A 390 18.29 28.28 -9.74
CA LEU A 390 18.22 28.22 -8.28
C LEU A 390 17.83 29.58 -7.69
N LYS A 391 18.39 30.68 -8.20
CA LYS A 391 18.01 32.03 -7.77
C LYS A 391 16.54 32.32 -8.07
N ARG A 392 16.06 31.99 -9.27
CA ARG A 392 14.66 32.17 -9.65
C ARG A 392 13.72 31.33 -8.77
N LEU A 393 14.12 30.10 -8.43
CA LEU A 393 13.36 29.22 -7.53
C LEU A 393 13.23 29.81 -6.11
N GLU A 394 14.27 30.48 -5.60
CA GLU A 394 14.24 31.19 -4.30
C GLU A 394 13.30 32.41 -4.33
N GLU A 395 13.35 33.19 -5.40
CA GLU A 395 12.45 34.33 -5.64
C GLU A 395 10.97 33.90 -5.74
N ASP A 396 10.69 32.80 -6.43
CA ASP A 396 9.33 32.25 -6.56
C ASP A 396 8.77 31.73 -5.22
N ASN A 397 9.62 31.10 -4.40
CA ASN A 397 9.20 30.55 -3.10
C ASN A 397 8.98 31.64 -2.05
N THR A 398 9.76 32.73 -2.07
CA THR A 398 9.56 33.89 -1.17
C THR A 398 8.31 34.68 -1.52
N THR A 399 7.98 34.80 -2.80
CA THR A 399 6.77 35.49 -3.28
C THR A 399 5.49 34.70 -2.95
N LYS A 400 5.53 33.35 -2.97
CA LYS A 400 4.39 32.49 -2.61
C LYS A 400 4.25 32.20 -1.12
N GLY A 401 5.32 32.36 -0.33
CA GLY A 401 5.32 32.16 1.13
C GLY A 401 4.68 33.30 1.95
N GLY A 402 4.30 34.41 1.30
CA GLY A 402 3.73 35.60 1.95
C GLY A 402 2.20 35.65 2.05
N VAL A 403 1.46 34.68 1.50
CA VAL A 403 -0.01 34.63 1.57
C VAL A 403 -0.45 33.28 2.11
N ALA A 404 -0.55 33.20 3.44
CA ALA A 404 -1.32 32.16 4.11
C ALA A 404 -2.81 32.43 3.88
N SER A 405 -3.36 31.92 2.77
CA SER A 405 -4.76 31.53 2.55
C SER A 405 -4.87 30.98 1.12
N MET A 406 -5.13 29.68 0.98
CA MET A 406 -5.37 29.06 -0.32
C MET A 406 -6.66 29.58 -0.95
N PRO A 407 -6.69 29.97 -2.24
CA PRO A 407 -7.89 29.85 -3.05
C PRO A 407 -7.87 28.46 -3.71
N GLY A 408 -8.95 27.70 -3.50
CA GLY A 408 -9.22 26.51 -4.29
C GLY A 408 -9.31 26.87 -5.77
N GLU A 409 -8.60 26.13 -6.61
CA GLU A 409 -8.76 26.21 -8.06
C GLU A 409 -10.18 25.75 -8.40
N GLN A 410 -11.00 26.73 -8.78
CA GLN A 410 -12.32 26.50 -9.35
C GLN A 410 -12.16 25.79 -10.69
N SER A 411 -12.84 24.65 -10.79
CA SER A 411 -13.12 23.92 -12.03
C SER A 411 -13.70 24.88 -13.07
N GLN A 412 -13.01 25.09 -14.19
CA GLN A 412 -13.64 25.63 -15.38
C GLN A 412 -14.50 24.53 -16.00
N GLU A 413 -15.81 24.65 -15.82
CA GLU A 413 -16.82 23.96 -16.63
C GLU A 413 -16.66 24.40 -18.08
N VAL A 414 -16.26 23.46 -18.94
CA VAL A 414 -16.39 23.59 -20.39
C VAL A 414 -17.85 23.30 -20.72
N ASN A 415 -18.52 24.35 -21.16
CA ASN A 415 -19.91 24.37 -21.58
C ASN A 415 -20.00 23.78 -23.01
N ASP A 416 -20.31 22.49 -23.13
CA ASP A 416 -20.59 21.87 -24.43
C ASP A 416 -22.05 22.13 -24.84
N GLY A 417 -22.17 22.84 -25.97
CA GLY A 417 -23.41 23.31 -26.53
C GLY A 417 -24.26 22.23 -27.22
N GLU A 418 -25.57 22.52 -27.18
CA GLU A 418 -26.65 22.10 -28.07
C GLU A 418 -26.31 21.15 -29.23
N VAL A 419 -26.75 19.90 -29.08
CA VAL A 419 -26.94 18.97 -30.20
C VAL A 419 -28.18 19.37 -30.99
N VAL A 420 -27.99 20.11 -32.07
CA VAL A 420 -29.02 20.35 -33.10
C VAL A 420 -29.21 19.07 -33.92
N GLN A 421 -30.38 18.45 -33.80
CA GLN A 421 -30.82 17.37 -34.68
C GLN A 421 -31.14 17.91 -36.08
N HIS A 422 -30.30 17.59 -37.07
CA HIS A 422 -30.69 17.69 -38.47
C HIS A 422 -31.33 16.39 -38.95
N LYS A 423 -32.65 16.46 -39.20
CA LYS A 423 -33.39 15.50 -40.03
C LYS A 423 -32.87 15.59 -41.47
N GLU A 424 -32.26 14.52 -41.98
CA GLU A 424 -32.16 14.31 -43.42
C GLU A 424 -33.36 13.49 -43.91
N VAL A 425 -34.17 14.18 -44.72
CA VAL A 425 -35.19 13.62 -45.61
C VAL A 425 -34.50 13.30 -46.92
N ARG A 426 -34.55 12.05 -47.40
CA ARG A 426 -34.53 11.76 -48.84
C ARG A 426 -35.41 10.56 -49.20
N HIS A 427 -36.40 10.84 -50.04
CA HIS A 427 -37.00 9.94 -51.02
C HIS A 427 -35.90 9.17 -51.77
N PHE A 428 -36.01 7.87 -52.05
CA PHE A 428 -37.02 7.18 -52.86
C PHE A 428 -37.03 5.69 -52.50
#